data_AF-A0A4Z0L1I0-F1
#
_entry.id   AF-A0A4Z0L1I0-F1
#
_cell.length_a   1.000
_cell.length_b   1.000
_cell.length_c   1.000
_cell.angle_alpha   90.00
_cell.angle_beta   90.00
_cell.angle_gamma   90.00
#
_symmetry.space_group_name_H-M   'P 1'
#
loop_
_entity.id
_entity.type
_entity.pdbx_description
1 polymer ?
#
loop_
_entity_poly.entity_id
_entity_poly.type
_entity_poly.pdbx_seq_one_letter_code
_entity_poly.pdbx_strand_id
1 'polypeptide(L)'
;MKIKTRFAPSPTGYLHVGGARTALYSWLFARHHGGEFVLRIEDTDLERSTPEAIEAIMDGMNWLNLEWDEGPYFQTKRFDRYNAVIDEMLEAGTAYKCYCSKERLEQLREDQTAKGEKPRYDGRCRHSHEHHADDEPCVVRFANPQDGSVIFDDQIRGPIEFSNQELDDLIIRRTDGSPTYNFCVVVDDWDMEITHVIRGEDHINNTPRQINILKALNAPVPMYAHVSMINGDDGKKLSKRHGAVSVMQYR
;
A
#
# COMPACT_ATOMS: atom_id res chain seq x y z
N MET A 1 -16.58 17.64 -6.98
CA MET A 1 -15.21 17.17 -6.69
C MET A 1 -14.57 16.82 -8.02
N LYS A 2 -13.34 17.29 -8.30
CA LYS A 2 -12.63 16.91 -9.53
C LYS A 2 -12.11 15.48 -9.36
N ILE A 3 -12.29 14.62 -10.35
CA ILE A 3 -11.77 13.25 -10.30
C ILE A 3 -10.25 13.29 -10.29
N LYS A 4 -9.64 12.55 -9.38
CA LYS A 4 -8.20 12.36 -9.28
C LYS A 4 -7.87 10.90 -9.05
N THR A 5 -7.10 10.32 -9.97
CA THR A 5 -6.63 8.93 -9.94
C THR A 5 -5.10 8.92 -9.89
N ARG A 6 -4.50 7.75 -9.61
CA ARG A 6 -3.05 7.59 -9.68
C ARG A 6 -2.61 6.24 -10.20
N PHE A 7 -1.43 6.22 -10.81
CA PHE A 7 -0.62 5.02 -10.96
C PHE A 7 0.56 5.09 -9.99
N ALA A 8 0.66 4.08 -9.11
CA ALA A 8 1.65 4.03 -8.04
C ALA A 8 2.53 2.78 -8.12
N PRO A 9 3.44 2.65 -9.11
CA PRO A 9 4.28 1.47 -9.26
C PRO A 9 5.48 1.48 -8.30
N SER A 10 5.79 0.32 -7.73
CA SER A 10 7.09 0.09 -7.08
C SER A 10 8.13 -0.37 -8.13
N PRO A 11 9.27 0.33 -8.26
CA PRO A 11 10.30 0.01 -9.26
C PRO A 11 11.05 -1.28 -8.88
N THR A 12 10.54 -2.41 -9.36
CA THR A 12 11.09 -3.76 -9.07
C THR A 12 11.50 -4.47 -10.37
N GLY A 13 11.97 -3.71 -11.34
CA GLY A 13 12.25 -4.14 -12.72
C GLY A 13 11.44 -3.34 -13.75
N TYR A 14 10.93 -3.99 -14.77
CA TYR A 14 10.19 -3.37 -15.88
C TYR A 14 8.69 -3.16 -15.59
N LEU A 15 8.05 -2.28 -16.38
CA LEU A 15 6.61 -2.13 -16.41
C LEU A 15 5.93 -3.39 -16.97
N HIS A 16 5.26 -4.14 -16.09
CA HIS A 16 4.50 -5.33 -16.44
C HIS A 16 3.18 -4.97 -17.15
N VAL A 17 2.71 -5.77 -18.11
CA VAL A 17 1.42 -5.53 -18.82
C VAL A 17 0.25 -5.33 -17.86
N GLY A 18 0.17 -6.09 -16.77
CA GLY A 18 -0.85 -5.90 -15.73
C GLY A 18 -0.76 -4.53 -15.02
N GLY A 19 0.46 -4.03 -14.81
CA GLY A 19 0.70 -2.67 -14.28
C GLY A 19 0.29 -1.61 -15.29
N ALA A 20 0.69 -1.76 -16.56
CA ALA A 20 0.29 -0.86 -17.63
C ALA A 20 -1.22 -0.80 -17.85
N ARG A 21 -1.92 -1.95 -17.79
CA ARG A 21 -3.39 -1.98 -17.85
C ARG A 21 -4.03 -1.24 -16.68
N THR A 22 -3.44 -1.34 -15.49
CA THR A 22 -3.90 -0.57 -14.31
C THR A 22 -3.67 0.93 -14.53
N ALA A 23 -2.49 1.33 -15.02
CA ALA A 23 -2.20 2.72 -15.38
C ALA A 23 -3.19 3.25 -16.44
N LEU A 24 -3.46 2.45 -17.48
CA LEU A 24 -4.41 2.77 -18.53
C LEU A 24 -5.83 2.99 -17.99
N TYR A 25 -6.32 2.13 -17.09
CA TYR A 25 -7.64 2.32 -16.49
C TYR A 25 -7.72 3.58 -15.61
N SER A 26 -6.70 3.83 -14.79
CA SER A 26 -6.61 5.08 -14.02
C SER A 26 -6.60 6.32 -14.93
N TRP A 27 -5.83 6.27 -16.01
CA TRP A 27 -5.73 7.34 -17.01
C TRP A 27 -7.07 7.55 -17.74
N LEU A 28 -7.67 6.49 -18.28
CA LEU A 28 -8.96 6.55 -18.99
C LEU A 28 -10.07 7.09 -18.08
N PHE A 29 -10.11 6.65 -16.83
CA PHE A 29 -11.12 7.10 -15.87
C PHE A 29 -10.98 8.59 -15.55
N ALA A 30 -9.75 9.07 -15.34
CA ALA A 30 -9.47 10.49 -15.17
C ALA A 30 -9.88 11.29 -16.43
N ARG A 31 -9.43 10.88 -17.61
CA ARG A 31 -9.73 11.58 -18.88
C ARG A 31 -11.22 11.61 -19.19
N HIS A 32 -11.95 10.51 -18.99
CA HIS A 32 -13.39 10.44 -19.22
C HIS A 32 -14.17 11.45 -18.38
N HIS A 33 -13.71 11.74 -17.16
CA HIS A 33 -14.37 12.65 -16.23
C HIS A 33 -13.75 14.06 -16.20
N GLY A 34 -12.81 14.39 -17.10
CA GLY A 34 -12.09 15.67 -17.07
C GLY A 34 -11.26 15.87 -15.79
N GLY A 35 -10.80 14.77 -15.20
CA GLY A 35 -10.00 14.70 -13.98
C GLY A 35 -8.49 14.71 -14.23
N GLU A 36 -7.75 14.44 -13.16
CA GLU A 36 -6.29 14.37 -13.12
C GLU A 36 -5.78 12.94 -12.88
N PHE A 37 -4.68 12.60 -13.54
CA PHE A 37 -3.96 11.36 -13.41
C PHE A 37 -2.56 11.62 -12.83
N VAL A 38 -2.31 11.11 -11.63
CA VAL A 38 -1.05 11.30 -10.90
C VAL A 38 -0.11 10.11 -11.12
N LEU A 39 1.18 10.38 -11.33
CA LEU A 39 2.23 9.35 -11.28
C LEU A 39 3.02 9.45 -9.97
N ARG A 40 3.10 8.34 -9.21
CA ARG A 40 3.86 8.26 -7.96
C ARG A 40 4.73 7.00 -7.94
N ILE A 41 6.04 7.16 -7.85
CA ILE A 41 6.99 6.05 -7.77
C ILE A 41 7.14 5.62 -6.30
N GLU A 42 6.82 4.36 -6.01
CA GLU A 42 6.89 3.78 -4.66
C GLU A 42 8.28 3.18 -4.39
N ASP A 43 9.29 4.04 -4.31
CA ASP A 43 10.72 3.72 -4.23
C ASP A 43 11.26 3.48 -2.81
N THR A 44 10.39 3.12 -1.87
CA THR A 44 10.77 2.85 -0.46
C THR A 44 11.66 1.62 -0.26
N ASP A 45 11.66 0.67 -1.20
CA ASP A 45 12.56 -0.50 -1.21
C ASP A 45 13.83 -0.14 -1.97
N LEU A 46 14.81 0.45 -1.27
CA LEU A 46 16.03 0.99 -1.88
C LEU A 46 16.88 -0.06 -2.61
N GLU A 47 16.84 -1.32 -2.17
CA GLU A 47 17.59 -2.41 -2.82
C GLU A 47 17.01 -2.74 -4.20
N ARG A 48 15.69 -2.65 -4.34
CA ARG A 48 15.00 -2.96 -5.61
C ARG A 48 14.80 -1.75 -6.50
N SER A 49 14.75 -0.56 -5.91
CA SER A 49 14.43 0.71 -6.58
C SER A 49 15.64 1.32 -7.26
N THR A 50 16.20 0.61 -8.25
CA THR A 50 17.36 1.12 -9.00
C THR A 50 16.94 2.20 -10.01
N PRO A 51 17.85 3.12 -10.39
CA PRO A 51 17.59 4.11 -11.43
C PRO A 51 17.08 3.49 -12.73
N GLU A 52 17.61 2.32 -13.12
CA GLU A 52 17.23 1.59 -14.33
C GLU A 52 15.80 1.03 -14.23
N ALA A 53 15.37 0.58 -13.04
CA ALA A 53 14.00 0.11 -12.83
C ALA A 53 13.00 1.27 -12.89
N ILE A 54 13.39 2.45 -12.40
CA ILE A 54 12.58 3.68 -12.52
C ILE A 54 12.49 4.08 -13.99
N GLU A 55 13.62 4.17 -14.70
CA GLU A 55 13.67 4.50 -16.13
C GLU A 55 12.81 3.55 -16.96
N ALA A 56 12.88 2.23 -16.71
CA ALA A 56 12.07 1.24 -17.40
C ALA A 56 10.54 1.44 -17.20
N ILE A 57 10.12 1.98 -16.05
CA ILE A 57 8.72 2.38 -15.83
C ILE A 57 8.39 3.61 -16.67
N MET A 58 9.25 4.63 -16.63
CA MET A 58 9.05 5.89 -17.37
C MET A 58 8.98 5.64 -18.88
N ASP A 59 9.88 4.83 -19.43
CA ASP A 59 9.90 4.45 -20.83
C ASP A 59 8.62 3.74 -21.27
N GLY A 60 8.13 2.81 -20.44
CA GLY A 60 6.87 2.11 -20.71
C GLY A 60 5.67 3.04 -20.70
N MET A 61 5.61 3.97 -19.74
CA MET A 61 4.55 4.98 -19.66
C MET A 61 4.57 5.93 -20.86
N ASN A 62 5.76 6.42 -21.24
CA ASN A 62 5.96 7.31 -22.38
C ASN A 62 5.60 6.63 -23.70
N TRP A 63 6.04 5.38 -23.90
CA TRP A 63 5.74 4.64 -25.13
C TRP A 63 4.24 4.39 -25.30
N LEU A 64 3.52 4.14 -24.20
CA LEU A 64 2.06 3.97 -24.21
C LEU A 64 1.28 5.29 -24.31
N ASN A 65 1.96 6.46 -24.34
CA ASN A 65 1.36 7.79 -24.27
C ASN A 65 0.41 7.97 -23.08
N LEU A 66 0.75 7.39 -21.93
CA LEU A 66 -0.01 7.55 -20.68
C LEU A 66 0.50 8.76 -19.90
N GLU A 67 0.32 9.96 -20.48
CA GLU A 67 0.74 11.22 -19.86
C GLU A 67 0.01 11.48 -18.54
N TRP A 68 0.78 11.83 -17.51
CA TRP A 68 0.27 12.21 -16.18
C TRP A 68 0.24 13.74 -16.03
N ASP A 69 -0.74 14.22 -15.26
CA ASP A 69 -0.96 15.63 -15.01
C ASP A 69 -0.10 16.13 -13.83
N GLU A 70 0.22 15.24 -12.88
CA GLU A 70 1.07 15.53 -11.73
C GLU A 70 2.11 14.43 -11.49
N GLY A 71 3.31 14.83 -11.08
CA GLY A 71 4.44 13.95 -10.80
C GLY A 71 5.50 13.92 -11.92
N PRO A 72 6.42 12.94 -11.91
CA PRO A 72 6.48 11.81 -10.98
C PRO A 72 6.86 12.26 -9.56
N TYR A 73 6.05 11.86 -8.57
CA TYR A 73 6.42 11.97 -7.16
C TYR A 73 7.22 10.74 -6.72
N PHE A 74 8.12 10.90 -5.75
CA PHE A 74 8.95 9.82 -5.21
C PHE A 74 8.72 9.72 -3.71
N GLN A 75 8.44 8.52 -3.19
CA GLN A 75 8.17 8.31 -1.76
C GLN A 75 9.41 8.54 -0.90
N THR A 76 10.61 8.21 -1.40
CA THR A 76 11.87 8.49 -0.68
C THR A 76 12.05 9.96 -0.34
N LYS A 77 11.49 10.88 -1.13
CA LYS A 77 11.52 12.33 -0.90
C LYS A 77 10.48 12.83 0.10
N ARG A 78 9.68 11.92 0.68
CA ARG A 78 8.53 12.23 1.56
C ARG A 78 8.64 11.56 2.93
N PHE A 79 9.77 10.96 3.27
CA PHE A 79 9.99 10.27 4.55
C PHE A 79 9.77 11.18 5.76
N ASP A 80 10.17 12.45 5.67
CA ASP A 80 9.92 13.42 6.74
C ASP A 80 8.41 13.64 6.96
N ARG A 81 7.63 13.73 5.87
CA ARG A 81 6.17 13.85 5.95
C ARG A 81 5.56 12.59 6.58
N TYR A 82 5.98 11.40 6.18
CA TYR A 82 5.48 10.16 6.76
C TYR A 82 5.79 10.08 8.25
N ASN A 83 7.02 10.37 8.65
CA ASN A 83 7.43 10.33 10.05
C ASN A 83 6.66 11.35 10.90
N ALA A 84 6.44 12.56 10.39
CA ALA A 84 5.63 13.56 11.07
C ALA A 84 4.20 13.05 11.35
N VAL A 85 3.54 12.42 10.36
CA VAL A 85 2.21 11.84 10.55
C VAL A 85 2.23 10.67 11.56
N ILE A 86 3.29 9.84 11.55
CA ILE A 86 3.43 8.75 12.54
C ILE A 86 3.57 9.31 13.95
N ASP A 87 4.32 10.39 14.12
CA ASP A 87 4.52 11.04 15.42
C ASP A 87 3.20 11.69 15.91
N GLU A 88 2.42 12.33 15.03
CA GLU A 88 1.05 12.78 15.34
C GLU A 88 0.14 11.62 15.78
N MET A 89 0.23 10.46 15.11
CA MET A 89 -0.55 9.27 15.49
C MET A 89 -0.13 8.67 16.83
N LEU A 90 1.16 8.73 17.17
CA LEU A 90 1.68 8.33 18.48
C LEU A 90 1.12 9.23 19.58
N GLU A 91 1.12 10.55 19.36
CA GLU A 91 0.54 11.53 20.29
C GLU A 91 -0.97 11.33 20.46
N ALA A 92 -1.68 11.04 19.36
CA ALA A 92 -3.12 10.78 19.37
C ALA A 92 -3.50 9.39 19.94
N GLY A 93 -2.53 8.52 20.22
CA GLY A 93 -2.78 7.15 20.70
C GLY A 93 -3.37 6.20 19.64
N THR A 94 -3.34 6.60 18.36
CA THR A 94 -3.76 5.75 17.23
C THR A 94 -2.61 4.92 16.66
N ALA A 95 -1.40 5.12 17.18
CA ALA A 95 -0.23 4.26 16.99
C ALA A 95 0.50 4.06 18.32
N TYR A 96 1.36 3.04 18.41
CA TYR A 96 2.18 2.77 19.59
C TYR A 96 3.53 2.12 19.23
N LYS A 97 4.52 2.28 20.12
CA LYS A 97 5.84 1.63 19.98
C LYS A 97 5.74 0.16 20.41
N CYS A 98 6.38 -0.73 19.65
CA CYS A 98 6.44 -2.15 19.91
C CYS A 98 7.87 -2.64 19.96
N TYR A 99 8.22 -3.31 21.05
CA TYR A 99 9.56 -3.81 21.38
C TYR A 99 9.65 -5.35 21.27
N CYS A 100 8.63 -5.99 20.70
CA CYS A 100 8.67 -7.45 20.49
C CYS A 100 9.85 -7.84 19.58
N SER A 101 10.66 -8.78 20.05
CA SER A 101 11.77 -9.34 19.27
C SER A 101 11.27 -10.15 18.06
N LYS A 102 12.13 -10.33 17.07
CA LYS A 102 11.82 -11.12 15.87
C LYS A 102 11.56 -12.59 16.23
N GLU A 103 12.35 -13.14 17.15
CA GLU A 103 12.25 -14.53 17.61
C GLU A 103 10.88 -14.78 18.26
N ARG A 104 10.41 -13.83 19.09
CA ARG A 104 9.07 -13.91 19.68
C ARG A 104 7.98 -13.94 18.59
N LEU A 105 8.08 -13.05 17.60
CA LEU A 105 7.08 -12.95 16.54
C LEU A 105 7.07 -14.20 15.65
N GLU A 106 8.23 -14.81 15.41
CA GLU A 106 8.31 -16.08 14.69
C GLU A 106 7.69 -17.23 15.49
N GLN A 107 8.00 -17.34 16.79
CA GLN A 107 7.37 -18.34 17.66
C GLN A 107 5.84 -18.18 17.70
N LEU A 108 5.35 -16.95 17.83
CA LEU A 108 3.92 -16.65 17.81
C LEU A 108 3.27 -17.14 16.50
N ARG A 109 3.94 -16.89 15.36
CA ARG A 109 3.48 -17.31 14.05
C ARG A 109 3.45 -18.84 13.91
N GLU A 110 4.49 -19.52 14.36
CA GLU A 110 4.56 -20.99 14.37
C GLU A 110 3.43 -21.57 15.22
N ASP A 111 3.23 -21.05 16.43
CA ASP A 111 2.19 -21.50 17.36
C ASP A 111 0.78 -21.31 16.80
N GLN A 112 0.49 -20.15 16.20
CA GLN A 112 -0.79 -19.87 15.53
C GLN A 112 -1.00 -20.83 14.35
N THR A 113 0.03 -21.03 13.53
CA THR A 113 -0.04 -21.93 12.37
C THR A 113 -0.29 -23.37 12.81
N ALA A 114 0.38 -23.85 13.87
CA ALA A 114 0.19 -25.18 14.43
C ALA A 114 -1.23 -25.40 14.97
N LYS A 115 -1.91 -24.33 15.40
CA LYS A 115 -3.32 -24.34 15.82
C LYS A 115 -4.32 -24.18 14.68
N GLY A 116 -3.86 -24.00 13.43
CA GLY A 116 -4.71 -23.72 12.27
C GLY A 116 -5.30 -22.31 12.26
N GLU A 117 -4.74 -21.39 13.06
CA GLU A 117 -5.15 -19.99 13.11
C GLU A 117 -4.46 -19.18 12.00
N LYS A 118 -5.09 -18.10 11.52
CA LYS A 118 -4.43 -17.13 10.63
C LYS A 118 -3.34 -16.40 11.42
N PRO A 119 -2.06 -16.47 11.01
CA PRO A 119 -0.99 -15.82 11.75
C PRO A 119 -1.13 -14.31 11.75
N ARG A 120 -1.00 -13.70 12.93
CA ARG A 120 -1.14 -12.27 13.14
C ARG A 120 -0.45 -11.81 14.41
N TYR A 121 -0.07 -10.54 14.46
CA TYR A 121 0.41 -9.96 15.70
C TYR A 121 -0.69 -9.95 16.77
N ASP A 122 -0.32 -10.25 18.01
CA ASP A 122 -1.25 -10.46 19.13
C ASP A 122 -1.50 -9.22 19.98
N GLY A 123 -0.98 -8.06 19.57
CA GLY A 123 -1.22 -6.79 20.27
C GLY A 123 -0.47 -6.64 21.60
N ARG A 124 0.52 -7.51 21.90
CA ARG A 124 1.22 -7.53 23.21
C ARG A 124 1.65 -6.15 23.73
N CYS A 125 2.17 -5.29 22.85
CA CYS A 125 2.69 -3.98 23.24
C CYS A 125 1.64 -2.87 23.28
N ARG A 126 0.40 -3.11 22.83
CA ARG A 126 -0.65 -2.07 22.66
C ARG A 126 -1.01 -1.36 23.96
N HIS A 127 -1.03 -2.11 25.05
CA HIS A 127 -1.35 -1.62 26.40
C HIS A 127 -0.20 -1.89 27.38
N SER A 128 1.02 -2.10 26.86
CA SER A 128 2.17 -2.32 27.73
C SER A 128 2.54 -1.01 28.44
N HIS A 129 2.78 -1.12 29.74
CA HIS A 129 3.34 -0.06 30.57
C HIS A 129 4.81 -0.35 30.95
N GLU A 130 5.44 -1.33 30.28
CA GLU A 130 6.85 -1.63 30.45
C GLU A 130 7.68 -0.39 30.10
N HIS A 131 8.65 -0.08 30.97
CA HIS A 131 9.57 1.02 30.73
C HIS A 131 10.69 0.54 29.80
N HIS A 132 10.85 1.24 28.69
CA HIS A 132 11.91 1.02 27.71
C HIS A 132 12.83 2.23 27.68
N ALA A 133 14.12 2.00 27.40
CA ALA A 133 15.05 3.10 27.20
C ALA A 133 14.68 3.87 25.93
N ASP A 134 14.99 5.17 25.88
CA ASP A 134 14.63 6.04 24.75
C ASP A 134 15.28 5.59 23.43
N ASP A 135 16.46 4.96 23.51
CA ASP A 135 17.24 4.44 22.39
C ASP A 135 16.99 2.95 22.10
N GLU A 136 16.10 2.29 22.86
CA GLU A 136 15.82 0.88 22.66
C GLU A 136 15.16 0.65 21.28
N PRO A 137 15.73 -0.25 20.44
CA PRO A 137 15.20 -0.49 19.11
C PRO A 137 13.74 -0.94 19.14
N CYS A 138 12.88 -0.22 18.44
CA CYS A 138 11.46 -0.53 18.36
C CYS A 138 10.90 -0.31 16.96
N VAL A 139 9.70 -0.84 16.72
CA VAL A 139 8.88 -0.48 15.56
C VAL A 139 7.68 0.34 16.04
N VAL A 140 7.06 1.13 15.15
CA VAL A 140 5.76 1.74 15.44
C VAL A 140 4.68 0.93 14.74
N ARG A 141 3.64 0.56 15.49
CA ARG A 141 2.46 -0.15 14.98
C ARG A 141 1.25 0.77 14.98
N PHE A 142 0.42 0.63 13.96
CA PHE A 142 -0.91 1.23 13.94
C PHE A 142 -1.84 0.48 14.88
N ALA A 143 -2.59 1.20 15.73
CA ALA A 143 -3.55 0.62 16.65
C ALA A 143 -4.88 0.34 15.92
N ASN A 144 -4.94 -0.75 15.14
CA ASN A 144 -6.14 -1.08 14.38
C ASN A 144 -7.34 -1.29 15.32
N PRO A 145 -8.57 -0.87 14.97
CA PRO A 145 -9.75 -1.19 15.76
C PRO A 145 -9.84 -2.71 16.04
N GLN A 146 -10.27 -3.10 17.24
CA GLN A 146 -10.36 -4.52 17.63
C GLN A 146 -11.70 -5.16 17.25
N ASP A 147 -12.75 -4.34 17.18
CA ASP A 147 -14.12 -4.76 16.91
C ASP A 147 -14.72 -4.05 15.70
N GLY A 148 -15.89 -4.53 15.26
CA GLY A 148 -16.59 -4.03 14.09
C GLY A 148 -15.98 -4.49 12.77
N SER A 149 -16.48 -3.92 11.67
CA SER A 149 -16.07 -4.28 10.32
C SER A 149 -15.68 -3.05 9.50
N VAL A 150 -14.78 -3.26 8.54
CA VAL A 150 -14.56 -2.32 7.45
C VAL A 150 -15.40 -2.76 6.27
N ILE A 151 -16.37 -1.92 5.91
CA ILE A 151 -17.25 -2.11 4.75
C ILE A 151 -16.90 -1.05 3.71
N PHE A 152 -16.70 -1.48 2.47
CA PHE A 152 -16.51 -0.58 1.34
C PHE A 152 -17.19 -1.16 0.09
N ASP A 153 -17.73 -0.27 -0.74
CA ASP A 153 -18.36 -0.64 -2.01
C ASP A 153 -17.33 -0.50 -3.14
N ASP A 154 -16.74 -1.63 -3.52
CA ASP A 154 -15.78 -1.65 -4.60
C ASP A 154 -16.46 -1.47 -5.95
N GLN A 155 -15.97 -0.55 -6.76
CA GLN A 155 -16.59 -0.17 -8.03
C GLN A 155 -16.56 -1.29 -9.09
N ILE A 156 -15.87 -2.41 -8.83
CA ILE A 156 -15.82 -3.59 -9.71
C ILE A 156 -16.34 -4.84 -9.00
N ARG A 157 -16.02 -5.03 -7.71
CA ARG A 157 -16.36 -6.23 -6.94
C ARG A 157 -17.66 -6.11 -6.13
N GLY A 158 -18.23 -4.90 -6.07
CA GLY A 158 -19.40 -4.61 -5.25
C GLY A 158 -19.06 -4.54 -3.76
N PRO A 159 -20.06 -4.78 -2.88
CA PRO A 159 -19.87 -4.61 -1.44
C PRO A 159 -18.93 -5.67 -0.87
N ILE A 160 -17.94 -5.21 -0.13
CA ILE A 160 -16.97 -6.05 0.58
C ILE A 160 -16.96 -5.67 2.05
N GLU A 161 -16.90 -6.69 2.91
CA GLU A 161 -16.81 -6.56 4.36
C GLU A 161 -15.63 -7.38 4.89
N PHE A 162 -14.82 -6.75 5.75
CA PHE A 162 -13.79 -7.42 6.55
C PHE A 162 -14.02 -7.13 8.03
N SER A 163 -14.09 -8.19 8.84
CA SER A 163 -14.06 -8.04 10.30
C SER A 163 -12.69 -7.53 10.75
N ASN A 164 -12.68 -6.55 11.65
CA ASN A 164 -11.44 -6.04 12.25
C ASN A 164 -10.69 -7.11 13.05
N GLN A 165 -11.38 -8.16 13.51
CA GLN A 165 -10.75 -9.29 14.20
C GLN A 165 -9.86 -10.15 13.29
N GLU A 166 -10.01 -10.03 11.96
CA GLU A 166 -9.13 -10.66 10.98
C GLU A 166 -7.89 -9.82 10.66
N LEU A 167 -7.87 -8.57 11.12
CA LEU A 167 -6.76 -7.64 10.94
C LEU A 167 -5.89 -7.61 12.19
N ASP A 168 -4.72 -6.99 12.05
CA ASP A 168 -3.77 -6.82 13.14
C ASP A 168 -3.10 -5.45 13.11
N ASP A 169 -2.39 -5.16 14.18
CA ASP A 169 -1.67 -3.90 14.36
C ASP A 169 -0.39 -3.92 13.52
N LEU A 170 -0.54 -3.55 12.25
CA LEU A 170 0.54 -3.54 11.27
C LEU A 170 1.61 -2.52 11.61
N ILE A 171 2.86 -2.83 11.24
CA ILE A 171 3.98 -1.90 11.40
C ILE A 171 3.84 -0.75 10.40
N ILE A 172 3.88 0.49 10.88
CA ILE A 172 3.89 1.72 10.07
C ILE A 172 5.26 2.40 10.02
N ARG A 173 6.13 2.17 11.02
CA ARG A 173 7.55 2.56 11.04
C ARG A 173 8.42 1.39 11.45
N ARG A 174 9.42 1.05 10.64
CA ARG A 174 10.43 0.02 10.95
C ARG A 174 11.47 0.55 11.94
N THR A 175 12.29 -0.36 12.45
CA THR A 175 13.36 -0.05 13.41
C THR A 175 14.43 0.89 12.88
N ASP A 176 14.66 0.87 11.56
CA ASP A 176 15.55 1.82 10.87
C ASP A 176 14.91 3.19 10.60
N GLY A 177 13.68 3.42 11.11
CA GLY A 177 12.92 4.65 10.89
C GLY A 177 12.19 4.72 9.55
N SER A 178 12.35 3.74 8.66
CA SER A 178 11.66 3.74 7.36
C SER A 178 10.17 3.42 7.51
N PRO A 179 9.28 4.17 6.85
CA PRO A 179 7.85 3.90 6.87
C PRO A 179 7.47 2.73 5.96
N THR A 180 6.35 2.08 6.23
CA THR A 180 5.92 0.89 5.45
C THR A 180 4.94 1.23 4.33
N TYR A 181 4.88 0.37 3.32
CA TYR A 181 4.00 0.51 2.15
C TYR A 181 2.57 0.95 2.47
N ASN A 182 1.88 0.22 3.38
CA ASN A 182 0.49 0.51 3.70
C ASN A 182 0.29 1.88 4.36
N PHE A 183 1.32 2.40 5.02
CA PHE A 183 1.28 3.73 5.60
C PHE A 183 1.59 4.81 4.56
N CYS A 184 2.68 4.66 3.79
CA CYS A 184 3.07 5.63 2.77
C CYS A 184 1.96 5.84 1.73
N VAL A 185 1.34 4.76 1.26
CA VAL A 185 0.25 4.84 0.26
C VAL A 185 -0.96 5.61 0.78
N VAL A 186 -1.29 5.49 2.08
CA VAL A 186 -2.40 6.20 2.71
C VAL A 186 -2.11 7.68 2.83
N VAL A 187 -0.94 8.04 3.35
CA VAL A 187 -0.55 9.45 3.51
C VAL A 187 -0.46 10.13 2.16
N ASP A 188 0.08 9.45 1.14
CA ASP A 188 0.16 10.02 -0.21
C ASP A 188 -1.20 10.12 -0.89
N ASP A 189 -2.05 9.08 -0.81
CA ASP A 189 -3.39 9.15 -1.42
C ASP A 189 -4.23 10.27 -0.75
N TRP A 190 -4.02 10.53 0.55
CA TRP A 190 -4.61 11.67 1.24
C TRP A 190 -4.02 13.02 0.81
N ASP A 191 -2.70 13.21 0.92
CA ASP A 191 -2.02 14.48 0.61
C ASP A 191 -2.17 14.87 -0.87
N MET A 192 -2.26 13.88 -1.77
CA MET A 192 -2.47 14.10 -3.22
C MET A 192 -3.96 14.20 -3.59
N GLU A 193 -4.86 14.13 -2.62
CA GLU A 193 -6.32 14.22 -2.79
C GLU A 193 -6.87 13.19 -3.79
N ILE A 194 -6.34 11.96 -3.75
CA ILE A 194 -6.80 10.88 -4.60
C ILE A 194 -8.25 10.56 -4.27
N THR A 195 -9.09 10.55 -5.30
CA THR A 195 -10.53 10.27 -5.16
C THR A 195 -10.88 8.83 -5.52
N HIS A 196 -10.11 8.21 -6.41
CA HIS A 196 -10.34 6.86 -6.92
C HIS A 196 -9.02 6.08 -6.98
N VAL A 197 -8.97 4.99 -6.23
CA VAL A 197 -7.86 4.05 -6.20
C VAL A 197 -8.22 2.85 -7.07
N ILE A 198 -7.69 2.84 -8.29
CA ILE A 198 -7.81 1.71 -9.23
C ILE A 198 -6.51 0.88 -9.16
N ARG A 199 -6.62 -0.39 -8.77
CA ARG A 199 -5.47 -1.29 -8.58
C ARG A 199 -5.83 -2.77 -8.75
N GLY A 200 -4.83 -3.63 -8.84
CA GLY A 200 -5.04 -5.08 -8.93
C GLY A 200 -5.74 -5.67 -7.71
N GLU A 201 -6.58 -6.69 -7.92
CA GLU A 201 -7.29 -7.41 -6.85
C GLU A 201 -6.37 -8.12 -5.86
N ASP A 202 -5.10 -8.36 -6.21
CA ASP A 202 -4.10 -8.88 -5.29
C ASP A 202 -3.81 -7.94 -4.10
N HIS A 203 -4.19 -6.66 -4.21
CA HIS A 203 -4.09 -5.70 -3.12
C HIS A 203 -5.40 -5.54 -2.32
N ILE A 204 -6.45 -6.31 -2.60
CA ILE A 204 -7.77 -6.11 -1.98
C ILE A 204 -7.74 -6.24 -0.45
N ASN A 205 -6.94 -7.17 0.07
CA ASN A 205 -6.76 -7.41 1.51
C ASN A 205 -6.02 -6.27 2.24
N ASN A 206 -5.36 -5.36 1.51
CA ASN A 206 -4.75 -4.16 2.09
C ASN A 206 -5.76 -3.03 2.29
N THR A 207 -6.84 -3.01 1.51
CA THR A 207 -7.88 -1.96 1.55
C THR A 207 -8.45 -1.72 2.94
N PRO A 208 -8.91 -2.74 3.70
CA PRO A 208 -9.49 -2.47 5.01
C PRO A 208 -8.48 -1.85 5.99
N ARG A 209 -7.20 -2.24 5.89
CA ARG A 209 -6.10 -1.67 6.69
C ARG A 209 -5.89 -0.19 6.36
N GLN A 210 -5.88 0.14 5.07
CA GLN A 210 -5.68 1.51 4.59
C GLN A 210 -6.87 2.40 4.97
N ILE A 211 -8.11 1.90 4.86
CA ILE A 211 -9.32 2.61 5.30
C ILE A 211 -9.27 2.91 6.80
N ASN A 212 -8.83 1.96 7.64
CA ASN A 212 -8.72 2.20 9.07
C ASN A 212 -7.67 3.27 9.41
N ILE A 213 -6.53 3.29 8.70
CA ILE A 213 -5.52 4.35 8.87
C ILE A 213 -6.10 5.71 8.45
N LEU A 214 -6.77 5.80 7.30
CA LEU A 214 -7.44 7.04 6.85
C LEU A 214 -8.46 7.54 7.88
N LYS A 215 -9.29 6.64 8.42
CA LYS A 215 -10.26 6.98 9.47
C LYS A 215 -9.58 7.48 10.75
N ALA A 216 -8.49 6.85 11.18
CA ALA A 216 -7.73 7.29 12.35
C ALA A 216 -7.11 8.68 12.16
N LEU A 217 -6.72 9.01 10.93
CA LEU A 217 -6.22 10.33 10.53
C LEU A 217 -7.33 11.36 10.28
N ASN A 218 -8.61 10.98 10.42
CA ASN A 218 -9.76 11.78 10.00
C ASN A 218 -9.67 12.25 8.53
N ALA A 219 -9.03 11.45 7.67
CA ALA A 219 -8.85 11.73 6.26
C ALA A 219 -10.02 11.18 5.42
N PRO A 220 -10.34 11.80 4.26
CA PRO A 220 -11.32 11.27 3.32
C PRO A 220 -10.92 9.89 2.80
N VAL A 221 -11.90 8.99 2.67
CA VAL A 221 -11.69 7.66 2.10
C VAL A 221 -12.00 7.71 0.60
N PRO A 222 -11.04 7.34 -0.29
CA PRO A 222 -11.30 7.29 -1.72
C PRO A 222 -12.22 6.13 -2.08
N MET A 223 -12.81 6.18 -3.27
CA MET A 223 -13.45 5.03 -3.87
C MET A 223 -12.39 4.03 -4.34
N TYR A 224 -12.64 2.74 -4.18
CA TYR A 224 -11.73 1.67 -4.60
C TYR A 224 -12.32 0.89 -5.79
N ALA A 225 -11.46 0.48 -6.71
CA ALA A 225 -11.81 -0.41 -7.81
C ALA A 225 -10.71 -1.47 -8.00
N HIS A 226 -11.05 -2.73 -7.73
CA HIS A 226 -10.09 -3.84 -7.77
C HIS A 226 -10.18 -4.66 -9.07
N VAL A 227 -9.27 -4.39 -10.01
CA VAL A 227 -9.26 -5.00 -11.35
C VAL A 227 -8.72 -6.44 -11.32
N SER A 228 -9.33 -7.34 -12.09
CA SER A 228 -8.95 -8.77 -12.13
C SER A 228 -7.54 -8.98 -12.66
N MET A 229 -6.78 -9.93 -12.13
CA MET A 229 -5.43 -10.22 -12.64
C MET A 229 -5.44 -10.62 -14.13
N ILE A 230 -4.34 -10.36 -14.84
CA ILE A 230 -4.14 -10.94 -16.18
C ILE A 230 -3.62 -12.36 -15.99
N ASN A 231 -4.28 -13.32 -16.63
CA ASN A 231 -3.86 -14.72 -16.63
C ASN A 231 -3.13 -15.04 -17.94
N GLY A 232 -2.17 -15.96 -17.87
CA GLY A 232 -1.56 -16.55 -19.07
C GLY A 232 -2.44 -17.64 -19.67
N ASP A 233 -1.96 -18.25 -20.75
CA ASP A 233 -2.68 -19.32 -21.47
C ASP A 233 -2.92 -20.56 -20.60
N ASP A 234 -2.15 -20.73 -19.51
CA ASP A 234 -2.30 -21.79 -18.52
C ASP A 234 -3.37 -21.49 -17.44
N GLY A 235 -4.06 -20.35 -17.55
CA GLY A 235 -5.06 -19.88 -16.60
C GLY A 235 -4.47 -19.37 -15.28
N LYS A 236 -3.15 -19.40 -15.09
CA LYS A 236 -2.48 -18.87 -13.89
C LYS A 236 -2.16 -17.40 -14.06
N LYS A 237 -1.96 -16.71 -12.93
CA LYS A 237 -1.51 -15.31 -12.91
C LYS A 237 -0.26 -15.15 -13.77
N LEU A 238 -0.34 -14.26 -14.75
CA LEU A 238 0.79 -13.89 -15.59
C LEU A 238 1.87 -13.30 -14.68
N SER A 239 3.03 -13.95 -14.65
CA SER A 239 4.11 -13.61 -13.71
C SER A 239 5.35 -13.17 -14.47
N LYS A 240 6.19 -12.36 -13.80
CA LYS A 240 7.49 -11.90 -14.31
C LYS A 240 8.43 -13.03 -14.78
N ARG A 241 8.14 -14.30 -14.44
CA ARG A 241 8.96 -15.47 -14.76
C ARG A 241 8.52 -16.21 -16.03
N HIS A 242 7.34 -15.93 -16.60
CA HIS A 242 6.78 -16.68 -17.73
C HIS A 242 6.29 -15.73 -18.84
N GLY A 243 6.96 -15.73 -20.00
CA GLY A 243 6.52 -15.03 -21.22
C GLY A 243 6.99 -13.58 -21.39
N ALA A 244 6.61 -12.97 -22.52
CA ALA A 244 6.83 -11.56 -22.81
C ALA A 244 5.86 -10.69 -22.00
N VAL A 245 6.29 -10.30 -20.80
CA VAL A 245 5.46 -9.60 -19.82
C VAL A 245 5.86 -8.14 -19.61
N SER A 246 7.00 -7.72 -20.16
CA SER A 246 7.38 -6.33 -20.23
C SER A 246 6.64 -5.67 -21.38
N VAL A 247 6.04 -4.51 -21.12
CA VAL A 247 5.39 -3.69 -22.16
C VAL A 247 6.35 -3.41 -23.32
N MET A 248 7.63 -3.18 -23.02
CA MET A 248 8.65 -2.87 -24.03
C MET A 248 8.97 -4.05 -24.97
N GLN A 249 8.58 -5.29 -24.64
CA GLN A 249 8.73 -6.43 -25.55
C GLN A 249 7.66 -6.48 -26.66
N TYR A 250 6.58 -5.69 -26.53
CA TYR A 250 5.54 -5.54 -27.55
C TYR A 250 5.82 -4.41 -28.54
N ARG A 251 6.84 -3.59 -28.28
CA ARG A 251 7.33 -2.55 -29.18
C ARG A 251 8.17 -3.16 -30.29
#